data_AF-H6Q8N2-F1
#
_entry.id   AF-H6Q8N2-F1
#
_cell.length_a   1.000
_cell.length_b   1.000
_cell.length_c   1.000
_cell.angle_alpha   90.00
_cell.angle_beta   90.00
_cell.angle_gamma   90.00
#
_symmetry.space_group_name_H-M   'P 1'
#
loop_
_entity.id
_entity.type
_entity.pdbx_description
1 polymer ?
#
loop_
_entity_poly.entity_id
_entity_poly.type
_entity_poly.pdbx_seq_one_letter_code
_entity_poly.pdbx_strand_id
1 'polypeptide(L)'
;MGDLLAGLIGSLAAAVVILVVLYMVAHFGVLYLPAVALMTLLVVIAVYVYIRFKRALGERWFTILGPPVIGASAAGVALLWLGRGEGAVVVAAAYFGEPVLGYFIYKKLAVVDRLWAAVFLLSAAAYAYSLPAVLAGHWYIPFAADLAKTAALVFIIRRVWGAAGGQRRG
;
A
#
# COMPACT_ATOMS: atom_id res chain seq x y z
N MET A 1 -2.37 -1.67 -20.07
CA MET A 1 -2.01 -2.79 -19.16
C MET A 1 -0.63 -2.64 -18.52
N GLY A 2 0.41 -2.21 -19.24
CA GLY A 2 1.78 -2.11 -18.69
C GLY A 2 1.90 -1.30 -17.39
N ASP A 3 1.33 -0.09 -17.35
CA ASP A 3 1.39 0.73 -16.12
C ASP A 3 0.57 0.15 -14.96
N LEU A 4 -0.56 -0.51 -15.24
CA LEU A 4 -1.35 -1.19 -14.19
C LEU A 4 -0.52 -2.29 -13.52
N LEU A 5 0.11 -3.14 -14.34
CA LEU A 5 0.96 -4.22 -13.87
C LEU A 5 2.18 -3.69 -13.11
N ALA A 6 2.83 -2.63 -13.60
CA ALA A 6 3.94 -2.00 -12.92
C ALA A 6 3.53 -1.42 -11.55
N GLY A 7 2.34 -0.82 -11.46
CA GLY A 7 1.75 -0.35 -10.20
C GLY A 7 1.46 -1.51 -9.23
N LEU A 8 0.93 -2.62 -9.72
CA LEU A 8 0.67 -3.82 -8.90
C LEU A 8 1.97 -4.44 -8.36
N ILE A 9 3.01 -4.56 -9.18
CA ILE A 9 4.32 -5.08 -8.76
C ILE A 9 4.94 -4.16 -7.70
N GLY A 10 4.87 -2.84 -7.91
CA GLY A 10 5.32 -1.88 -6.89
C GLY A 10 4.51 -1.98 -5.59
N SER A 11 3.20 -2.23 -5.68
CA SER A 11 2.34 -2.45 -4.50
C SER A 11 2.70 -3.75 -3.77
N LEU A 12 3.08 -4.80 -4.50
CA LEU A 12 3.56 -6.05 -3.91
C LEU A 12 4.87 -5.84 -3.17
N ALA A 13 5.82 -5.12 -3.77
CA ALA A 13 7.07 -4.75 -3.11
C ALA A 13 6.82 -3.93 -1.83
N ALA A 14 5.90 -2.95 -1.90
CA ALA A 14 5.49 -2.18 -0.73
C ALA A 14 4.92 -3.07 0.38
N ALA A 15 4.01 -4.00 0.05
CA ALA A 15 3.41 -4.90 1.03
C ALA A 15 4.47 -5.78 1.74
N VAL A 16 5.41 -6.34 0.99
CA VAL A 16 6.52 -7.11 1.61
C VAL A 16 7.35 -6.23 2.55
N VAL A 17 7.66 -5.00 2.17
CA VAL A 17 8.39 -4.05 3.03
C VAL A 17 7.57 -3.67 4.27
N ILE A 18 6.25 -3.49 4.14
CA ILE A 18 5.34 -3.21 5.26
C ILE A 18 5.39 -4.33 6.29
N LEU A 19 5.34 -5.60 5.88
CA LEU A 19 5.44 -6.74 6.80
C LEU A 19 6.73 -6.70 7.63
N VAL A 20 7.86 -6.36 7.00
CA VAL A 20 9.15 -6.20 7.68
C VAL A 20 9.12 -5.00 8.64
N VAL A 21 8.57 -3.87 8.21
CA VAL A 21 8.42 -2.67 9.04
C VAL A 21 7.56 -2.95 10.27
N LEU A 22 6.42 -3.62 10.11
CA LEU A 22 5.54 -3.98 11.23
C LEU A 22 6.27 -4.83 12.26
N TYR A 23 7.01 -5.84 11.81
CA TYR A 23 7.83 -6.67 12.70
C TYR A 23 8.88 -5.83 13.44
N MET A 24 9.60 -4.95 12.73
CA MET A 24 10.62 -4.10 13.35
C MET A 24 10.03 -3.12 14.35
N VAL A 25 8.94 -2.45 14.01
CA VAL A 25 8.26 -1.49 14.91
C VAL A 25 7.76 -2.20 16.16
N ALA A 26 7.22 -3.42 16.03
CA ALA A 26 6.72 -4.20 17.16
C ALA A 26 7.82 -4.60 18.16
N HIS A 27 9.04 -4.89 17.70
CA HIS A 27 10.11 -5.43 18.54
C HIS A 27 11.17 -4.39 18.94
N PHE A 28 11.39 -3.38 18.11
CA PHE A 28 12.45 -2.38 18.29
C PHE A 28 11.92 -0.95 18.44
N GLY A 29 10.60 -0.74 18.28
CA GLY A 29 9.95 0.55 18.39
C GLY A 29 9.98 1.38 17.10
N VAL A 30 9.15 2.42 17.05
CA VAL A 30 8.90 3.19 15.82
C VAL A 30 10.04 4.13 15.42
N LEU A 31 10.94 4.44 16.36
CA LEU A 31 12.13 5.26 16.11
C LEU A 31 13.37 4.43 15.74
N TYR A 32 13.24 3.10 15.63
CA TYR A 32 14.33 2.24 15.21
C TYR A 32 14.77 2.61 13.79
N LEU A 33 16.03 3.05 13.62
CA LEU A 33 16.53 3.63 12.37
C LEU A 33 16.28 2.77 11.12
N PRO A 34 16.50 1.44 11.13
CA PRO A 34 16.15 0.60 9.99
C PRO A 34 14.65 0.63 9.63
N ALA A 35 13.75 0.71 10.62
CA ALA A 35 12.32 0.83 10.36
C ALA A 35 11.99 2.18 9.69
N VAL A 36 12.56 3.28 10.20
CA VAL A 36 12.37 4.63 9.62
C VAL A 36 12.94 4.72 8.19
N ALA A 37 14.08 4.09 7.94
CA ALA A 37 14.67 4.00 6.60
C ALA A 37 13.76 3.23 5.63
N LEU A 38 13.20 2.09 6.05
CA LEU A 38 12.24 1.33 5.24
C LEU A 38 10.93 2.09 5.03
N MET A 39 10.44 2.84 6.02
CA MET A 39 9.29 3.73 5.84
C MET A 39 9.59 4.85 4.83
N THR A 40 10.81 5.37 4.79
CA THR A 40 11.26 6.34 3.77
C THR A 40 11.23 5.71 2.38
N LEU A 41 11.71 4.47 2.25
CA LEU A 41 11.61 3.71 1.01
C LEU A 41 10.15 3.50 0.59
N LEU A 42 9.26 3.21 1.54
CA LEU A 42 7.82 3.08 1.26
C LEU A 42 7.20 4.36 0.69
N VAL A 43 7.62 5.54 1.15
CA VAL A 43 7.18 6.82 0.56
C VAL A 43 7.62 6.92 -0.90
N VAL A 44 8.86 6.56 -1.21
CA VAL A 44 9.38 6.55 -2.60
C VAL A 44 8.60 5.56 -3.47
N ILE A 45 8.35 4.35 -2.96
CA ILE A 45 7.53 3.36 -3.66
C ILE A 45 6.10 3.88 -3.87
N ALA A 46 5.51 4.55 -2.88
CA ALA A 46 4.16 5.12 -2.99
C ALA A 46 4.08 6.17 -4.11
N VAL A 47 5.08 7.05 -4.23
CA VAL A 47 5.17 8.00 -5.35
C VAL A 47 5.22 7.26 -6.70
N TYR A 48 6.09 6.26 -6.81
CA TYR A 48 6.22 5.46 -8.03
C TYR A 48 4.90 4.78 -8.41
N VAL A 49 4.29 4.07 -7.46
CA VAL A 49 3.02 3.34 -7.64
C VAL A 49 1.89 4.30 -7.99
N TYR A 50 1.81 5.46 -7.34
CA TYR A 50 0.84 6.51 -7.67
C TYR A 50 0.98 7.00 -9.11
N ILE A 51 2.19 7.29 -9.59
CA ILE A 51 2.40 7.74 -10.97
C ILE A 51 1.93 6.67 -11.97
N ARG A 52 2.24 5.39 -11.69
CA ARG A 52 1.82 4.25 -12.52
C ARG A 52 0.30 4.09 -12.54
N PHE A 53 -0.34 4.07 -11.38
CA PHE A 53 -1.79 3.94 -11.31
C PHE A 53 -2.52 5.17 -11.84
N LYS A 54 -2.01 6.39 -11.63
CA LYS A 54 -2.57 7.61 -12.23
C LYS A 54 -2.68 7.47 -13.75
N ARG A 55 -1.59 7.04 -14.40
CA ARG A 55 -1.56 6.80 -15.87
C ARG A 55 -2.49 5.66 -16.29
N ALA A 56 -2.57 4.59 -15.50
CA ALA A 56 -3.39 3.42 -15.83
C ALA A 56 -4.89 3.61 -15.62
N LEU A 57 -5.28 4.42 -14.63
CA LEU A 57 -6.67 4.62 -14.21
C LEU A 57 -7.31 5.81 -14.95
N GLY A 58 -6.59 6.92 -15.12
CA GLY A 58 -7.14 8.15 -15.69
C GLY A 58 -8.24 8.82 -14.83
N GLU A 59 -8.40 8.38 -13.58
CA GLU A 59 -9.45 8.85 -12.68
C GLU A 59 -9.06 10.19 -12.01
N ARG A 60 -9.92 11.21 -12.12
CA ARG A 60 -9.66 12.56 -11.58
C ARG A 60 -9.49 12.54 -10.07
N TRP A 61 -10.36 11.84 -9.34
CA TRP A 61 -10.32 11.77 -7.88
C TRP A 61 -9.09 11.05 -7.36
N PHE A 62 -8.64 9.99 -8.02
CA PHE A 62 -7.37 9.33 -7.68
C PHE A 62 -6.19 10.31 -7.78
N THR A 63 -6.18 11.17 -8.80
CA THR A 63 -5.13 12.19 -9.01
C THR A 63 -5.14 13.27 -7.93
N ILE A 64 -6.31 13.65 -7.42
CA ILE A 64 -6.46 14.70 -6.40
C ILE A 64 -6.14 14.15 -5.01
N LEU A 65 -6.59 12.94 -4.69
CA LEU A 65 -6.48 12.34 -3.35
C LEU A 65 -5.12 11.70 -3.08
N GLY A 66 -4.40 11.26 -4.12
CA GLY A 66 -3.10 10.61 -3.97
C GLY A 66 -2.03 11.50 -3.31
N PRO A 67 -1.77 12.72 -3.82
CA PRO A 67 -0.72 13.57 -3.29
C PRO A 67 -0.89 13.95 -1.81
N PRO A 68 -2.09 14.32 -1.30
CA PRO A 68 -2.28 14.54 0.14
C PRO A 68 -1.93 13.33 1.01
N VAL A 69 -2.33 12.12 0.60
CA VAL A 69 -2.04 10.89 1.35
C VAL A 69 -0.54 10.62 1.39
N ILE A 70 0.14 10.71 0.25
CA ILE A 70 1.59 10.51 0.16
C ILE A 70 2.35 11.60 0.94
N GLY A 71 1.91 12.85 0.81
CA GLY A 71 2.50 13.99 1.52
C GLY A 71 2.38 13.87 3.03
N ALA A 72 1.20 13.45 3.53
CA ALA A 72 1.00 13.18 4.95
C ALA A 72 1.90 12.05 5.46
N SER A 73 2.01 10.94 4.71
CA SER A 73 2.95 9.86 5.05
C SER A 73 4.40 10.34 5.06
N ALA A 74 4.81 11.14 4.07
CA ALA A 74 6.15 11.71 4.01
C ALA A 74 6.44 12.64 5.20
N ALA A 75 5.47 13.49 5.59
CA ALA A 75 5.58 14.36 6.75
C ALA A 75 5.70 13.55 8.06
N GLY A 76 4.91 12.48 8.20
CA GLY A 76 5.02 11.57 9.34
C GLY A 76 6.39 10.90 9.43
N VAL A 77 6.94 10.42 8.32
CA VAL A 77 8.30 9.86 8.27
C VAL A 77 9.37 10.91 8.58
N ALA A 78 9.20 12.15 8.10
CA ALA A 78 10.12 13.24 8.42
C ALA A 78 10.13 13.54 9.94
N LEU A 79 8.98 13.52 10.61
CA LEU A 79 8.90 13.65 12.07
C LEU A 79 9.64 12.52 12.79
N LEU A 80 9.56 11.28 12.28
CA LEU A 80 10.30 10.14 12.85
C LEU A 80 11.83 10.32 12.71
N TRP A 81 12.31 10.86 11.58
CA TRP A 81 13.72 11.22 11.41
C TRP A 81 14.19 12.29 12.40
N LEU A 82 13.28 13.17 12.86
CA LEU A 82 13.55 14.16 13.91
C LEU A 82 13.44 13.58 15.34
N GLY A 83 13.28 12.26 15.47
CA GLY A 83 13.12 11.60 16.77
C GLY A 83 11.74 11.77 17.40
N ARG A 84 10.75 12.29 16.65
CA ARG A 84 9.40 12.56 17.16
C ARG A 84 8.47 11.38 16.88
N GLY A 85 8.16 10.60 17.92
CA GLY A 85 7.27 9.43 17.83
C GLY A 85 5.86 9.75 17.30
N GLU A 86 5.40 10.99 17.43
CA GLU A 86 4.15 11.52 16.84
C GLU A 86 4.07 11.29 15.33
N GLY A 87 5.22 11.21 14.64
CA GLY A 87 5.27 10.89 13.21
C GLY A 87 4.60 9.56 12.87
N ALA A 88 4.61 8.58 13.78
CA ALA A 88 3.92 7.30 13.62
C ALA A 88 2.40 7.47 13.51
N VAL A 89 1.83 8.38 14.31
CA VAL A 89 0.40 8.70 14.30
C VAL A 89 0.03 9.37 12.98
N VAL A 90 0.88 10.27 12.48
CA VAL A 90 0.67 10.93 11.18
C VAL A 90 0.71 9.92 10.04
N VAL A 91 1.68 9.00 10.04
CA VAL A 91 1.74 7.90 9.05
C VAL A 91 0.48 7.02 9.14
N ALA A 92 0.08 6.63 10.35
CA ALA A 92 -1.11 5.79 10.55
C ALA A 92 -2.39 6.50 10.07
N ALA A 93 -2.54 7.79 10.35
CA ALA A 93 -3.64 8.61 9.88
C ALA A 93 -3.67 8.75 8.34
N ALA A 94 -2.51 8.92 7.71
CA ALA A 94 -2.40 8.98 6.25
C ALA A 94 -2.85 7.67 5.59
N TYR A 95 -2.59 6.52 6.23
CA TYR A 95 -3.00 5.21 5.73
C TYR A 95 -4.52 5.01 5.64
N PHE A 96 -5.36 5.79 6.33
CA PHE A 96 -6.81 5.80 6.09
C PHE A 96 -7.18 6.21 4.66
N GLY A 97 -6.27 6.86 3.93
CA GLY A 97 -6.42 7.12 2.50
C GLY A 97 -6.19 5.91 1.59
N GLU A 98 -5.51 4.85 2.06
CA GLU A 98 -5.21 3.66 1.26
C GLU A 98 -6.48 2.99 0.70
N PRO A 99 -7.56 2.75 1.48
CA PRO A 99 -8.76 2.11 0.96
C PRO A 99 -9.49 2.99 -0.06
N VAL A 100 -9.43 4.31 0.12
CA VAL A 100 -10.04 5.29 -0.80
C VAL A 100 -9.32 5.26 -2.15
N LEU A 101 -7.99 5.24 -2.16
CA LEU A 101 -7.19 5.10 -3.38
C LEU A 101 -7.33 3.69 -3.97
N GLY A 102 -7.36 2.68 -3.11
CA GLY A 102 -7.54 1.27 -3.43
C GLY A 102 -8.86 0.99 -4.15
N TYR A 103 -9.93 1.74 -3.86
CA TYR A 103 -11.22 1.60 -4.53
C TYR A 103 -11.12 1.82 -6.06
N PHE A 104 -10.35 2.81 -6.50
CA PHE A 104 -10.18 3.07 -7.95
C PHE A 104 -9.42 1.93 -8.63
N ILE A 105 -8.43 1.37 -7.93
CA ILE A 105 -7.66 0.20 -8.40
C ILE A 105 -8.60 -1.01 -8.46
N TYR A 106 -9.36 -1.28 -7.40
CA TYR A 106 -10.38 -2.33 -7.33
C TYR A 106 -11.35 -2.27 -8.51
N LYS A 107 -11.93 -1.09 -8.77
CA LYS A 107 -12.89 -0.89 -9.88
C LYS A 107 -12.29 -1.35 -11.21
N LYS A 108 -11.01 -1.08 -11.44
CA LYS A 108 -10.30 -1.53 -12.65
C LYS A 108 -10.01 -3.03 -12.65
N LEU A 109 -9.61 -3.58 -11.51
CA LEU A 109 -9.23 -4.99 -11.35
C LEU A 109 -10.43 -5.94 -11.33
N ALA A 110 -11.60 -5.48 -10.89
CA ALA A 110 -12.82 -6.28 -10.82
C ALA A 110 -13.30 -6.76 -12.21
N VAL A 111 -12.86 -6.10 -13.28
CA VAL A 111 -13.07 -6.54 -14.68
C VAL A 111 -12.26 -7.81 -15.01
N VAL A 112 -11.12 -8.01 -14.33
CA VAL A 112 -10.23 -9.17 -14.54
C VAL A 112 -10.58 -10.29 -13.57
N ASP A 113 -10.68 -10.00 -12.28
CA ASP A 113 -11.01 -10.98 -11.25
C ASP A 113 -11.68 -10.29 -10.05
N ARG A 114 -13.02 -10.42 -9.97
CA ARG A 114 -13.82 -9.73 -8.94
C ARG A 114 -13.54 -10.25 -7.53
N LEU A 115 -13.27 -11.54 -7.38
CA LEU A 115 -13.04 -12.16 -6.07
C LEU A 115 -11.73 -11.64 -5.48
N TRP A 116 -10.62 -11.79 -6.21
CA TRP A 116 -9.32 -11.38 -5.70
C TRP A 116 -9.20 -9.86 -5.58
N ALA A 117 -9.84 -9.09 -6.46
CA ALA A 117 -9.93 -7.64 -6.31
C ALA A 117 -10.66 -7.27 -5.00
N ALA A 118 -11.75 -7.95 -4.65
CA ALA A 118 -12.47 -7.70 -3.40
C ALA A 118 -11.62 -8.07 -2.18
N VAL A 119 -10.93 -9.21 -2.20
CA VAL A 119 -10.00 -9.60 -1.13
C VAL A 119 -8.90 -8.55 -0.96
N PHE A 120 -8.31 -8.06 -2.06
CA PHE A 120 -7.32 -7.00 -2.03
C PHE A 120 -7.86 -5.71 -1.37
N LEU A 121 -9.04 -5.24 -1.77
CA LEU A 121 -9.63 -4.02 -1.19
C LEU A 121 -9.97 -4.19 0.30
N LEU A 122 -10.60 -5.30 0.68
CA LEU A 122 -11.03 -5.55 2.05
C LEU A 122 -9.84 -5.74 3.00
N SER A 123 -8.80 -6.45 2.55
CA SER A 123 -7.57 -6.60 3.33
C SER A 123 -6.77 -5.31 3.44
N ALA A 124 -6.72 -4.47 2.40
CA ALA A 124 -6.14 -3.13 2.47
C ALA A 124 -6.90 -2.22 3.45
N ALA A 125 -8.24 -2.29 3.44
CA ALA A 125 -9.08 -1.59 4.42
C ALA A 125 -8.84 -2.07 5.85
N ALA A 126 -8.84 -3.39 6.07
CA ALA A 126 -8.55 -3.97 7.38
C ALA A 126 -7.16 -3.55 7.88
N TYR A 127 -6.14 -3.59 7.02
CA TYR A 127 -4.80 -3.14 7.36
C TYR A 127 -4.78 -1.65 7.75
N ALA A 128 -5.32 -0.76 6.91
CA ALA A 128 -5.34 0.68 7.18
C ALA A 128 -6.06 1.04 8.49
N TYR A 129 -7.24 0.45 8.73
CA TYR A 129 -8.02 0.74 9.93
C TYR A 129 -7.47 0.09 11.20
N SER A 130 -6.71 -0.99 11.08
CA SER A 130 -6.06 -1.63 12.23
C SER A 130 -4.66 -1.09 12.52
N LEU A 131 -4.09 -0.26 11.64
CA LEU A 131 -2.74 0.28 11.78
C LEU A 131 -2.50 1.05 13.10
N PRO A 132 -3.43 1.86 13.62
CA PRO A 132 -3.26 2.49 14.94
C PRO A 132 -3.07 1.48 16.08
N ALA A 133 -3.57 0.24 15.94
CA ALA A 133 -3.43 -0.79 16.96
C ALA A 133 -1.97 -1.25 17.17
N VAL A 134 -1.08 -0.99 16.20
CA VAL A 134 0.38 -1.22 16.37
C VAL A 134 0.92 -0.42 17.55
N LEU A 135 0.43 0.80 17.77
CA LEU A 135 0.85 1.67 18.87
C LEU A 135 0.44 1.12 20.24
N ALA A 136 -0.57 0.24 20.28
CA ALA A 136 -1.02 -0.46 21.47
C ALA A 136 -0.44 -1.89 21.58
N GLY A 137 0.53 -2.25 20.73
CA GLY A 137 1.17 -3.57 20.74
C GLY A 137 0.42 -4.67 19.97
N HIS A 138 -0.72 -4.37 19.36
CA HIS A 138 -1.53 -5.33 18.59
C HIS A 138 -1.10 -5.41 17.11
N TRP A 139 0.21 -5.52 16.86
CA TRP A 139 0.79 -5.48 15.51
C TRP A 139 0.39 -6.67 14.61
N TYR A 140 0.01 -7.79 15.21
CA TYR A 140 -0.39 -9.00 14.48
C TYR A 140 -1.68 -8.81 13.65
N ILE A 141 -2.56 -7.87 14.03
CA ILE A 141 -3.81 -7.57 13.31
C ILE A 141 -3.50 -6.95 11.94
N PRO A 142 -2.82 -5.78 11.84
CA PRO A 142 -2.43 -5.22 10.55
C PRO A 142 -1.49 -6.16 9.79
N PHE A 143 -0.63 -6.92 10.49
CA PHE A 143 0.25 -7.89 9.83
C PHE A 143 -0.53 -8.98 9.07
N ALA A 144 -1.53 -9.59 9.70
CA ALA A 144 -2.38 -10.60 9.05
C ALA A 144 -3.18 -10.01 7.87
N ALA A 145 -3.67 -8.78 8.02
CA ALA A 145 -4.37 -8.08 6.94
C ALA A 145 -3.44 -7.80 5.75
N ASP A 146 -2.22 -7.33 5.99
CA ASP A 146 -1.25 -7.05 4.93
C ASP A 146 -0.73 -8.33 4.25
N LEU A 147 -0.64 -9.44 4.97
CA LEU A 147 -0.37 -10.77 4.40
C LEU A 147 -1.48 -11.19 3.42
N ALA A 148 -2.75 -11.04 3.81
CA ALA A 148 -3.88 -11.33 2.93
C ALA A 148 -3.86 -10.44 1.68
N LYS A 149 -3.53 -9.15 1.84
CA LYS A 149 -3.36 -8.19 0.75
C LYS A 149 -2.23 -8.63 -0.20
N THR A 150 -1.10 -9.04 0.37
CA THR A 150 0.07 -9.54 -0.37
C THR A 150 -0.29 -10.77 -1.20
N ALA A 151 -0.97 -11.75 -0.60
CA ALA A 151 -1.43 -12.94 -1.31
C ALA A 151 -2.37 -12.56 -2.46
N ALA A 152 -3.36 -11.69 -2.22
CA ALA A 152 -4.27 -11.21 -3.25
C ALA A 152 -3.52 -10.53 -4.42
N LEU A 153 -2.53 -9.69 -4.13
CA LEU A 153 -1.70 -9.04 -5.16
C LEU A 153 -0.97 -10.07 -6.03
N VAL A 154 -0.39 -11.13 -5.45
CA VAL A 154 0.28 -12.20 -6.23
C VAL A 154 -0.70 -12.86 -7.20
N PHE A 155 -1.91 -13.21 -6.76
CA PHE A 155 -2.91 -13.83 -7.63
C PHE A 155 -3.38 -12.86 -8.72
N ILE A 156 -3.66 -11.60 -8.39
CA ILE A 156 -4.08 -10.57 -9.34
C ILE A 156 -2.99 -10.33 -10.40
N ILE A 157 -1.74 -10.20 -9.99
CA ILE A 157 -0.61 -9.99 -10.92
C ILE A 157 -0.52 -11.14 -11.92
N ARG A 158 -0.65 -12.40 -11.47
CA ARG A 158 -0.67 -13.56 -12.36
C ARG A 158 -1.80 -13.49 -13.37
N ARG A 159 -3.01 -13.09 -12.95
CA ARG A 159 -4.19 -12.95 -13.82
C ARG A 159 -4.01 -11.82 -14.84
N VAL A 160 -3.56 -10.65 -14.39
CA VAL A 160 -3.32 -9.47 -15.25
C VAL A 160 -2.21 -9.74 -16.27
N TRP A 161 -1.13 -10.41 -15.85
CA TRP A 161 -0.06 -10.85 -16.74
C TRP A 161 -0.57 -11.83 -17.80
N GLY A 162 -1.34 -12.84 -17.39
CA GLY A 162 -1.96 -13.80 -18.30
C GLY A 162 -2.88 -13.15 -19.34
N ALA A 163 -3.73 -12.21 -18.90
CA ALA A 163 -4.61 -11.45 -19.78
C ALA A 163 -3.83 -10.57 -20.78
N ALA A 164 -2.74 -9.95 -20.35
CA ALA A 164 -1.87 -9.15 -21.22
C ALA A 164 -1.10 -9.99 -22.26
N GLY A 165 -0.77 -11.25 -21.93
CA GLY A 165 -0.16 -12.21 -22.85
C GLY A 165 -1.13 -12.74 -23.92
N GLY A 166 -2.41 -12.91 -23.57
CA GLY A 166 -3.46 -13.33 -24.51
C GLY A 166 -3.76 -12.30 -25.60
N GLN A 167 -3.66 -11.00 -25.30
CA GLN A 167 -3.84 -9.91 -26.26
C GLN A 167 -2.72 -9.77 -27.31
N ARG A 168 -1.59 -10.45 -27.16
CA ARG A 168 -0.51 -10.46 -28.17
C ARG A 168 -0.61 -11.61 -29.18
N ARG A 169 -1.60 -12.50 -29.02
CA ARG A 169 -1.77 -13.71 -29.84
C ARG A 169 -3.10 -13.79 -30.60
N GLY A 170 -3.89 -12.72 -30.58
CA GLY A 170 -5.09 -12.56 -31.42
C GLY A 170 -4.95 -11.29 -32.25
#